data_AF-A0A662KNK2-F1
#
_entry.id   AF-A0A662KNK2-F1
#
_cell.length_a   1.000
_cell.length_b   1.000
_cell.length_c   1.000
_cell.angle_alpha   90.00
_cell.angle_beta   90.00
_cell.angle_gamma   90.00
#
_symmetry.space_group_name_H-M   'P 1'
#
loop_
_entity.id
_entity.type
_entity.pdbx_description
1 polymer ?
#
loop_
_entity_poly.entity_id
_entity_poly.type
_entity_poly.pdbx_seq_one_letter_code
_entity_poly.pdbx_strand_id
1 'polypeptide(L)'
;MSEAIKELRKIAEKIYNDLTKGKIPSIELPARTKSNIVFDERYRVWKYGKQNITRSAVSLSGAYMLLRTMYVIDFIKEMIEQGKSSTLRELYYISEGWGDAKFSSQDESDKLAEDLEIITKKLREDFKLRPEEDGARVIGDIVIEEVTRKGEKRRIHCQDDVGDAGYSIPYNVEKEKLRFVEINADKVIAVETGGMFDRLVENRFDEKSNSILVHLKGQPARSTRRFIKRLNEELNLPVIVFTDGDPWSYRIYASVAYGAIKTAHISEY
;
A
#
# COMPACT_ATOMS: atom_id res chain seq x y z
N MET A 1 -21.16 2.69 -8.87
CA MET A 1 -20.65 1.37 -8.45
C MET A 1 -19.15 1.38 -8.64
N SER A 2 -18.37 1.29 -7.56
CA SER A 2 -16.89 1.33 -7.64
C SER A 2 -16.38 0.28 -8.62
N GLU A 3 -15.43 0.65 -9.47
CA GLU A 3 -14.83 -0.25 -10.47
C GLU A 3 -14.24 -1.51 -9.82
N ALA A 4 -13.74 -1.36 -8.59
CA ALA A 4 -13.28 -2.44 -7.72
C ALA A 4 -14.37 -3.50 -7.45
N ILE A 5 -15.62 -3.10 -7.18
CA ILE A 5 -16.73 -4.04 -6.93
C ILE A 5 -17.03 -4.86 -8.18
N LYS A 6 -16.94 -4.26 -9.38
CA LYS A 6 -17.20 -4.98 -10.63
C LYS A 6 -16.16 -6.08 -10.86
N GLU A 7 -14.89 -5.80 -10.63
CA GLU A 7 -13.82 -6.81 -10.73
C GLU A 7 -13.97 -7.91 -9.68
N LEU A 8 -14.28 -7.56 -8.42
CA LEU A 8 -14.54 -8.56 -7.38
C LEU A 8 -15.76 -9.44 -7.70
N ARG A 9 -16.82 -8.87 -8.28
CA ARG A 9 -18.00 -9.63 -8.73
C ARG A 9 -17.66 -10.59 -9.86
N LYS A 10 -16.80 -10.22 -10.82
CA LYS A 10 -16.36 -11.13 -11.89
C LYS A 10 -15.68 -12.39 -11.33
N ILE A 11 -14.90 -12.24 -10.26
CA ILE A 11 -14.26 -13.38 -9.58
C ILE A 11 -15.33 -14.30 -8.98
N ALA A 12 -16.30 -13.73 -8.26
CA ALA A 12 -17.40 -14.49 -7.67
C ALA A 12 -18.26 -15.18 -8.74
N GLU A 13 -18.58 -14.49 -9.83
CA GLU A 13 -19.32 -15.04 -10.98
C GLU A 13 -18.55 -16.19 -11.65
N LYS A 14 -17.23 -16.09 -11.78
CA LYS A 14 -16.40 -17.18 -12.32
C LYS A 14 -16.51 -18.42 -11.45
N ILE A 15 -16.35 -18.27 -10.13
CA ILE A 15 -16.46 -19.38 -9.17
C ILE A 15 -17.87 -19.99 -9.20
N TYR A 16 -18.91 -19.16 -9.25
CA TYR A 16 -20.29 -19.61 -9.35
C TYR A 16 -20.57 -20.38 -10.65
N ASN A 17 -20.05 -19.88 -11.77
CA ASN A 17 -20.16 -20.53 -13.08
C ASN A 17 -19.41 -21.88 -13.12
N ASP A 18 -18.27 -21.99 -12.44
CA ASP A 18 -17.53 -23.25 -12.35
C ASP A 18 -18.33 -24.28 -11.54
N LEU A 19 -18.90 -23.87 -10.40
CA LEU A 19 -19.75 -24.72 -9.55
C LEU A 19 -21.01 -25.20 -10.27
N THR A 20 -21.72 -24.31 -10.97
CA THR A 20 -22.94 -24.66 -11.73
C THR A 20 -22.65 -25.60 -12.90
N LYS A 21 -21.46 -25.53 -13.49
CA LYS A 21 -20.99 -26.45 -14.54
C LYS A 21 -20.41 -27.76 -14.00
N GLY A 22 -20.43 -27.98 -12.68
CA GLY A 22 -19.84 -29.16 -12.03
C GLY A 22 -18.32 -29.24 -12.18
N LYS A 23 -17.66 -28.12 -12.48
CA LYS A 23 -16.20 -28.02 -12.56
C LYS A 23 -15.64 -27.61 -11.21
N ILE A 24 -14.46 -28.12 -10.88
CA ILE A 24 -13.78 -27.75 -9.64
C ILE A 24 -13.31 -26.29 -9.79
N PRO A 25 -13.77 -25.36 -8.93
CA PRO A 25 -13.41 -23.96 -9.06
C PRO A 25 -11.91 -23.81 -8.82
N SER A 26 -11.28 -22.96 -9.63
CA SER A 26 -9.85 -22.68 -9.55
C SER A 26 -9.55 -21.21 -9.85
N ILE A 27 -8.63 -20.66 -9.07
CA ILE A 27 -8.10 -19.32 -9.25
C ILE A 27 -6.63 -19.43 -9.60
N GLU A 28 -6.24 -18.81 -10.71
CA GLU A 28 -4.84 -18.66 -11.08
C GLU A 28 -4.29 -17.39 -10.44
N LEU A 29 -3.19 -17.53 -9.71
CA LEU A 29 -2.47 -16.47 -9.03
C LEU A 29 -1.00 -16.54 -9.46
N PRO A 30 -0.31 -15.44 -9.73
CA PRO A 30 1.14 -15.48 -9.90
C PRO A 30 1.84 -15.97 -8.62
N ALA A 31 2.87 -16.78 -8.79
CA ALA A 31 3.60 -17.42 -7.71
C ALA A 31 4.42 -16.41 -6.90
N ARG A 32 4.28 -16.42 -5.58
CA ARG A 32 5.03 -15.53 -4.66
C ARG A 32 6.31 -16.14 -4.08
N THR A 33 7.00 -16.98 -4.84
CA THR A 33 8.28 -17.55 -4.43
C THR A 33 9.43 -16.60 -4.75
N LYS A 34 10.47 -16.53 -3.90
CA LYS A 34 11.67 -15.71 -4.16
C LYS A 34 12.26 -15.97 -5.56
N SER A 35 12.13 -17.20 -6.04
CA SER A 35 12.58 -17.65 -7.37
C SER A 35 11.75 -17.09 -8.54
N ASN A 36 10.54 -16.61 -8.29
CA ASN A 36 9.67 -16.00 -9.32
C ASN A 36 9.77 -14.47 -9.33
N ILE A 37 10.68 -13.86 -8.58
CA ILE A 37 10.81 -12.40 -8.54
C ILE A 37 11.95 -12.03 -9.47
N VAL A 38 11.62 -11.44 -10.60
CA VAL A 38 12.56 -11.06 -11.66
C VAL A 38 12.74 -9.55 -11.59
N PHE A 39 13.99 -9.11 -11.53
CA PHE A 39 14.31 -7.69 -11.64
C PHE A 39 14.14 -7.28 -13.10
N ASP A 40 13.25 -6.32 -13.37
CA ASP A 40 13.08 -5.75 -14.70
C ASP A 40 14.09 -4.60 -14.85
N GLU A 41 15.19 -4.84 -15.57
CA GLU A 41 16.25 -3.85 -15.79
C GLU A 41 15.77 -2.58 -16.51
N ARG A 42 14.68 -2.67 -17.29
CA ARG A 42 14.14 -1.56 -18.07
C ARG A 42 13.42 -0.54 -17.18
N TYR A 43 12.66 -1.05 -16.23
CA TYR A 43 11.89 -0.22 -15.30
C TYR A 43 12.57 -0.05 -13.94
N ARG A 44 13.69 -0.76 -13.70
CA ARG A 44 14.38 -0.83 -12.40
C ARG A 44 13.42 -1.16 -11.26
N VAL A 45 12.52 -2.11 -11.50
CA VAL A 45 11.57 -2.56 -10.49
C VAL A 45 11.56 -4.07 -10.45
N TRP A 46 11.34 -4.62 -9.27
CA TRP A 46 11.04 -6.04 -9.12
C TRP A 46 9.66 -6.31 -9.71
N LYS A 47 9.56 -7.32 -10.58
CA LYS A 47 8.30 -7.83 -11.14
C LYS A 47 8.18 -9.31 -10.81
N TYR A 48 6.94 -9.78 -10.72
CA TYR A 48 6.70 -11.21 -10.67
C TYR A 48 6.87 -11.80 -12.07
N GLY A 49 7.60 -12.90 -12.15
CA GLY A 49 7.84 -13.68 -13.35
C GLY A 49 6.60 -14.44 -13.80
N LYS A 50 6.79 -15.37 -14.74
CA LYS A 50 5.71 -16.08 -15.42
C LYS A 50 5.13 -17.28 -14.65
N GLN A 51 5.63 -17.61 -13.46
CA GLN A 51 5.09 -18.74 -12.71
C GLN A 51 3.73 -18.36 -12.13
N ASN A 52 2.71 -19.16 -12.43
CA ASN A 52 1.38 -19.06 -11.84
C ASN A 52 1.13 -20.28 -10.95
N ILE A 53 0.66 -20.04 -9.73
CA ILE A 53 0.08 -21.02 -8.83
C ILE A 53 -1.42 -21.08 -9.12
N THR A 54 -1.91 -22.26 -9.47
CA THR A 54 -3.36 -22.49 -9.54
C THR A 54 -3.82 -22.98 -8.17
N ARG A 55 -4.66 -22.20 -7.49
CA ARG A 55 -5.36 -22.65 -6.28
C ARG A 55 -6.69 -23.25 -6.70
N SER A 56 -6.83 -24.55 -6.53
CA SER A 56 -8.05 -25.28 -6.86
C SER A 56 -8.73 -25.84 -5.61
N ALA A 57 -10.06 -25.97 -5.65
CA ALA A 57 -10.84 -26.60 -4.59
C ALA A 57 -10.67 -28.13 -4.49
N VAL A 58 -9.69 -28.71 -5.19
CA VAL A 58 -9.38 -30.15 -5.14
C VAL A 58 -8.84 -30.54 -3.76
N SER A 59 -8.11 -29.62 -3.13
CA SER A 59 -7.54 -29.80 -1.79
C SER A 59 -8.40 -29.11 -0.74
N LEU A 60 -8.46 -29.68 0.46
CA LEU A 60 -9.18 -29.11 1.60
C LEU A 60 -8.72 -27.66 1.88
N SER A 61 -7.41 -27.43 1.85
CA SER A 61 -6.80 -26.10 2.04
C SER A 61 -7.18 -25.11 0.93
N GLY A 62 -7.23 -25.56 -0.32
CA GLY A 62 -7.71 -24.76 -1.45
C GLY A 62 -9.19 -24.40 -1.35
N ALA A 63 -10.02 -25.35 -0.91
CA ALA A 63 -11.46 -25.12 -0.69
C ALA A 63 -11.71 -24.09 0.42
N TYR A 64 -11.07 -24.22 1.58
CA TYR A 64 -11.14 -23.22 2.66
C TYR A 64 -10.67 -21.85 2.21
N MET A 65 -9.63 -21.79 1.36
CA MET A 65 -9.14 -20.52 0.86
C MET A 65 -10.12 -19.84 -0.11
N LEU A 66 -10.77 -20.61 -0.99
CA LEU A 66 -11.82 -20.07 -1.87
C LEU A 66 -13.02 -19.58 -1.07
N LEU A 67 -13.42 -20.33 -0.04
CA LEU A 67 -14.47 -19.92 0.90
C LEU A 67 -14.12 -18.58 1.57
N ARG A 68 -12.93 -18.48 2.18
CA ARG A 68 -12.41 -17.24 2.79
C ARG A 68 -12.38 -16.09 1.79
N THR A 69 -11.97 -16.35 0.55
CA THR A 69 -11.92 -15.33 -0.51
C THR A 69 -13.32 -14.78 -0.79
N MET A 70 -14.34 -15.64 -0.83
CA MET A 70 -15.73 -15.21 -1.04
C MET A 70 -16.24 -14.36 0.12
N TYR A 71 -15.98 -14.75 1.37
CA TYR A 71 -16.35 -13.95 2.54
C TYR A 71 -15.66 -12.59 2.56
N VAL A 72 -14.37 -12.53 2.20
CA VAL A 72 -13.65 -11.25 2.11
C VAL A 72 -14.20 -10.37 0.98
N ILE A 73 -14.57 -10.95 -0.17
CA ILE A 73 -15.22 -10.20 -1.26
C ILE A 73 -16.54 -9.59 -0.79
N ASP A 74 -17.37 -10.37 -0.10
CA ASP A 74 -18.66 -9.91 0.41
C ASP A 74 -18.48 -8.81 1.47
N PHE A 75 -17.53 -9.00 2.40
CA PHE A 75 -17.16 -7.99 3.38
C PHE A 75 -16.68 -6.67 2.75
N ILE A 76 -15.78 -6.74 1.75
CA ILE A 76 -15.32 -5.55 1.02
C ILE A 76 -16.48 -4.85 0.33
N LYS A 77 -17.40 -5.61 -0.28
CA LYS A 77 -18.59 -5.07 -0.93
C LYS A 77 -19.47 -4.33 0.08
N GLU A 78 -19.79 -4.93 1.23
CA GLU A 78 -20.56 -4.28 2.30
C GLU A 78 -19.87 -3.00 2.79
N MET A 79 -18.55 -3.03 2.99
CA MET A 79 -17.80 -1.86 3.44
C MET A 79 -17.85 -0.71 2.43
N ILE A 80 -17.74 -1.00 1.14
CA ILE A 80 -17.86 0.00 0.08
C ILE A 80 -19.30 0.53 -0.01
N GLU A 81 -20.33 -0.33 0.11
CA GLU A 81 -21.74 0.07 0.09
C GLU A 81 -22.12 0.94 1.30
N GLN A 82 -21.59 0.63 2.49
CA GLN A 82 -21.77 1.43 3.70
C GLN A 82 -20.87 2.67 3.76
N GLY A 83 -19.94 2.84 2.80
CA GLY A 83 -18.97 3.93 2.80
C GLY A 83 -17.97 3.89 3.97
N LYS A 84 -17.81 2.72 4.61
CA LYS A 84 -16.89 2.50 5.72
C LYS A 84 -15.56 1.95 5.22
N SER A 85 -14.58 1.93 6.12
CA SER A 85 -13.25 1.38 5.86
C SER A 85 -12.82 0.53 7.03
N SER A 86 -12.15 -0.58 6.75
CA SER A 86 -11.64 -1.48 7.80
C SER A 86 -10.14 -1.57 7.78
N THR A 87 -9.54 -1.91 8.91
CA THR A 87 -8.14 -2.33 8.97
C THR A 87 -7.98 -3.83 8.70
N LEU A 88 -6.77 -4.26 8.36
CA LEU A 88 -6.46 -5.69 8.21
C LEU A 88 -6.64 -6.48 9.53
N ARG A 89 -6.45 -5.84 10.70
CA ARG A 89 -6.76 -6.46 12.00
C ARG A 89 -8.24 -6.58 12.26
N GLU A 90 -9.03 -5.55 11.94
CA GLU A 90 -10.49 -5.64 12.03
C GLU A 90 -11.03 -6.76 11.13
N LEU A 91 -10.51 -6.90 9.90
CA LEU A 91 -10.85 -8.02 9.04
C LEU A 91 -10.55 -9.37 9.71
N TYR A 92 -9.40 -9.49 10.40
CA TYR A 92 -9.05 -10.68 11.16
C TYR A 92 -10.05 -10.96 12.29
N TYR A 93 -10.41 -9.96 13.09
CA TYR A 93 -11.40 -10.14 14.18
C TYR A 93 -12.80 -10.47 13.66
N ILE A 94 -13.25 -9.84 12.58
CA ILE A 94 -14.55 -10.13 11.97
C ILE A 94 -14.58 -11.55 11.42
N SER A 95 -13.45 -12.05 10.91
CA SER A 95 -13.34 -13.43 10.43
C SER A 95 -13.55 -14.48 11.51
N GLU A 96 -13.35 -14.16 12.80
CA GLU A 96 -13.64 -15.08 13.90
C GLU A 96 -15.14 -15.43 13.95
N GLY A 97 -16.00 -14.51 13.48
CA GLY A 97 -17.43 -14.73 13.34
C GLY A 97 -17.84 -15.58 12.13
N TRP A 98 -16.92 -15.91 11.22
CA TRP A 98 -17.20 -16.67 10.00
C TRP A 98 -17.09 -18.20 10.17
N GLY A 99 -16.90 -18.67 11.41
CA GLY A 99 -16.84 -20.10 11.72
C GLY A 99 -15.69 -20.82 11.00
N ASP A 100 -16.03 -21.72 10.08
CA ASP A 100 -15.10 -22.51 9.28
C ASP A 100 -14.23 -21.66 8.33
N ALA A 101 -14.64 -20.42 8.04
CA ALA A 101 -13.87 -19.47 7.24
C ALA A 101 -13.00 -18.53 8.09
N LYS A 102 -12.78 -18.80 9.38
CA LYS A 102 -11.88 -17.98 10.21
C LYS A 102 -10.45 -17.99 9.70
N PHE A 103 -9.74 -16.88 9.87
CA PHE A 103 -8.30 -16.84 9.65
C PHE A 103 -7.56 -17.47 10.83
N SER A 104 -6.55 -18.28 10.54
CA SER A 104 -5.69 -18.88 11.58
C SER A 104 -4.61 -17.89 12.06
N SER A 105 -4.30 -16.87 11.25
CA SER A 105 -3.33 -15.82 11.59
C SER A 105 -3.55 -14.56 10.76
N GLN A 106 -3.06 -13.42 11.23
CA GLN A 106 -3.08 -12.15 10.48
C GLN A 106 -2.28 -12.24 9.15
N ASP A 107 -1.28 -13.11 9.07
CA ASP A 107 -0.53 -13.32 7.83
C ASP A 107 -1.39 -13.95 6.72
N GLU A 108 -2.41 -14.75 7.07
CA GLU A 108 -3.37 -15.27 6.08
C GLU A 108 -4.28 -14.18 5.52
N SER A 109 -4.74 -13.23 6.36
CA SER A 109 -5.60 -12.13 5.90
C SER A 109 -4.83 -11.16 5.01
N ASP A 110 -3.57 -10.85 5.34
CA ASP A 110 -2.71 -10.01 4.48
C ASP A 110 -2.40 -10.72 3.14
N LYS A 111 -2.08 -12.03 3.17
CA LYS A 111 -1.88 -12.82 1.95
C LYS A 111 -3.10 -12.81 1.03
N LEU A 112 -4.30 -12.97 1.61
CA LEU A 112 -5.55 -12.98 0.86
C LEU A 112 -5.90 -11.60 0.31
N ALA A 113 -5.70 -10.53 1.10
CA ALA A 113 -5.86 -9.16 0.63
C ALA A 113 -4.92 -8.87 -0.56
N GLU A 114 -3.65 -9.25 -0.45
CA GLU A 114 -2.70 -9.17 -1.57
C GLU A 114 -3.13 -10.03 -2.78
N ASP A 115 -3.74 -11.21 -2.56
CA ASP A 115 -4.18 -12.08 -3.66
C ASP A 115 -5.30 -11.37 -4.45
N LEU A 116 -6.21 -10.71 -3.74
CA LEU A 116 -7.25 -9.88 -4.34
C LEU A 116 -6.65 -8.67 -5.08
N GLU A 117 -5.64 -7.99 -4.54
CA GLU A 117 -4.95 -6.89 -5.23
C GLU A 117 -4.39 -7.34 -6.59
N ILE A 118 -3.81 -8.54 -6.64
CA ILE A 118 -3.20 -9.09 -7.85
C ILE A 118 -4.23 -9.48 -8.89
N ILE A 119 -5.28 -10.20 -8.49
CA ILE A 119 -6.32 -10.67 -9.43
C ILE A 119 -7.06 -9.49 -10.04
N THR A 120 -7.41 -8.51 -9.21
CA THR A 120 -8.19 -7.34 -9.63
C THR A 120 -7.34 -6.24 -10.27
N LYS A 121 -6.01 -6.28 -10.08
CA LYS A 121 -5.07 -5.20 -10.41
C LYS A 121 -5.48 -3.86 -9.77
N LYS A 122 -6.17 -3.89 -8.63
CA LYS A 122 -6.58 -2.71 -7.86
C LYS A 122 -5.87 -2.72 -6.51
N LEU A 123 -5.75 -1.54 -5.90
CA LEU A 123 -5.10 -1.41 -4.60
C LEU A 123 -6.05 -1.80 -3.47
N ARG A 124 -5.49 -2.27 -2.35
CA ARG A 124 -6.25 -2.50 -1.11
C ARG A 124 -6.93 -1.22 -0.61
N GLU A 125 -6.34 -0.08 -0.91
CA GLU A 125 -6.91 1.25 -0.64
C GLU A 125 -8.24 1.47 -1.40
N ASP A 126 -8.36 0.97 -2.63
CA ASP A 126 -9.61 0.98 -3.41
C ASP A 126 -10.69 0.09 -2.76
N PHE A 127 -10.27 -0.98 -2.08
CA PHE A 127 -11.14 -1.87 -1.30
C PHE A 127 -11.53 -1.31 0.07
N LYS A 128 -11.16 -0.06 0.39
CA LYS A 128 -11.34 0.56 1.71
C LYS A 128 -10.66 -0.23 2.83
N LEU A 129 -9.69 -1.08 2.50
CA LEU A 129 -8.84 -1.76 3.46
C LEU A 129 -7.65 -0.86 3.81
N ARG A 130 -7.46 -0.64 5.10
CA ARG A 130 -6.40 0.20 5.64
C ARG A 130 -5.30 -0.67 6.25
N PRO A 131 -4.02 -0.39 5.96
CA PRO A 131 -2.94 -0.89 6.79
C PRO A 131 -3.06 -0.27 8.19
N GLU A 132 -2.56 -0.97 9.19
CA GLU A 132 -2.43 -0.43 10.55
C GLU A 132 -1.17 0.41 10.74
N GLU A 133 -0.20 0.28 9.84
CA GLU A 133 1.02 1.07 9.90
C GLU A 133 0.71 2.54 9.62
N ASP A 134 1.00 3.40 10.60
CA ASP A 134 0.97 4.84 10.42
C ASP A 134 2.03 5.27 9.41
N GLY A 135 1.66 6.22 8.54
CA GLY A 135 2.58 6.79 7.57
C GLY A 135 3.78 7.50 8.22
N ALA A 136 4.79 7.75 7.39
CA ALA A 136 5.93 8.58 7.75
C ALA A 136 5.52 10.03 8.07
N ARG A 137 6.43 10.73 8.76
CA ARG A 137 6.32 12.18 8.97
C ARG A 137 7.01 12.92 7.83
N VAL A 138 6.44 14.04 7.41
CA VAL A 138 6.95 14.90 6.34
C VAL A 138 7.00 16.32 6.86
N ILE A 139 8.14 16.98 6.65
CA ILE A 139 8.33 18.40 6.95
C ILE A 139 9.04 19.02 5.75
N GLY A 140 8.60 20.20 5.33
CA GLY A 140 9.28 21.01 4.33
C GLY A 140 8.33 21.90 3.56
N ASP A 141 8.91 22.67 2.64
CA ASP A 141 8.21 23.69 1.86
C ASP A 141 7.33 23.07 0.75
N ILE A 142 6.21 22.49 1.20
CA ILE A 142 5.18 21.88 0.36
C ILE A 142 3.80 22.18 0.94
N VAL A 143 2.91 22.64 0.07
CA VAL A 143 1.49 22.84 0.36
C VAL A 143 0.70 21.65 -0.17
N ILE A 144 0.12 20.90 0.77
CA ILE A 144 -0.68 19.73 0.47
C ILE A 144 -2.16 20.08 0.64
N GLU A 145 -2.98 19.80 -0.37
CA GLU A 145 -4.43 19.82 -0.27
C GLU A 145 -4.93 18.42 0.09
N GLU A 146 -5.40 18.25 1.33
CA GLU A 146 -6.01 17.01 1.82
C GLU A 146 -7.53 17.15 1.91
N VAL A 147 -8.26 16.15 1.41
CA VAL A 147 -9.70 16.01 1.63
C VAL A 147 -9.94 15.37 2.99
N THR A 148 -10.41 16.16 3.94
CA THR A 148 -10.74 15.70 5.29
C THR A 148 -11.92 14.70 5.27
N ARG A 149 -12.12 13.98 6.38
CA ARG A 149 -13.26 13.04 6.53
C ARG A 149 -14.64 13.68 6.34
N LYS A 150 -14.75 15.01 6.46
CA LYS A 150 -15.98 15.78 6.24
C LYS A 150 -16.15 16.26 4.79
N GLY A 151 -15.23 15.90 3.89
CA GLY A 151 -15.25 16.33 2.48
C GLY A 151 -14.70 17.74 2.25
N GLU A 152 -14.24 18.43 3.30
CA GLU A 152 -13.63 19.74 3.18
C GLU A 152 -12.18 19.58 2.70
N LYS A 153 -11.84 20.29 1.63
CA LYS A 153 -10.47 20.43 1.14
C LYS A 153 -9.73 21.40 2.04
N ARG A 154 -8.69 20.94 2.72
CA ARG A 154 -7.81 21.80 3.51
C ARG A 154 -6.45 21.84 2.86
N ARG A 155 -5.95 23.05 2.67
CA ARG A 155 -4.55 23.30 2.31
C ARG A 155 -3.77 23.35 3.61
N ILE A 156 -2.73 22.54 3.70
CA ILE A 156 -1.86 22.42 4.87
C ILE A 156 -0.45 22.71 4.37
N HIS A 157 0.17 23.74 4.91
CA HIS A 157 1.59 24.00 4.67
C HIS A 157 2.42 23.06 5.56
N CYS A 158 3.21 22.17 4.97
CA CYS A 158 4.01 21.18 5.72
C CYS A 158 5.28 21.78 6.37
N GLN A 159 5.32 23.09 6.56
CA GLN A 159 6.42 23.82 7.20
C GLN A 159 5.84 24.76 8.27
N ASP A 160 4.90 25.64 7.89
CA ASP A 160 4.33 26.62 8.82
C ASP A 160 3.13 26.10 9.63
N ASP A 161 2.30 25.22 9.05
CA ASP A 161 1.05 24.76 9.69
C ASP A 161 1.23 23.46 10.50
N VAL A 162 2.41 22.83 10.43
CA VAL A 162 2.73 21.60 11.15
C VAL A 162 3.80 21.89 12.20
N GLY A 163 3.51 21.59 13.47
CA GLY A 163 4.49 21.75 14.55
C GLY A 163 5.67 20.77 14.42
N ASP A 164 6.50 20.65 15.47
CA ASP A 164 7.71 19.82 15.46
C ASP A 164 7.50 18.33 15.09
N ALA A 165 6.25 17.85 15.17
CA ALA A 165 5.87 16.49 14.79
C ALA A 165 5.67 16.28 13.27
N GLY A 166 5.59 17.35 12.48
CA GLY A 166 5.42 17.31 11.02
C GLY A 166 4.06 16.80 10.53
N TYR A 167 3.87 16.85 9.22
CA TYR A 167 2.70 16.28 8.55
C TYR A 167 2.79 14.75 8.57
N SER A 168 1.78 14.07 9.12
CA SER A 168 1.73 12.61 9.10
C SER A 168 1.03 12.14 7.82
N ILE A 169 1.73 11.36 6.99
CA ILE A 169 1.21 10.89 5.71
C ILE A 169 -0.03 10.03 5.96
N PRO A 170 -1.19 10.36 5.37
CA PRO A 170 -2.38 9.54 5.50
C PRO A 170 -2.18 8.20 4.79
N TYR A 171 -2.92 7.18 5.24
CA TYR A 171 -2.84 5.83 4.66
C TYR A 171 -3.15 5.79 3.15
N ASN A 172 -3.94 6.75 2.64
CA ASN A 172 -4.33 6.83 1.24
C ASN A 172 -3.76 8.09 0.61
N VAL A 173 -2.68 7.91 -0.14
CA VAL A 173 -1.94 8.99 -0.80
C VAL A 173 -2.38 9.14 -2.26
N GLU A 174 -3.60 8.77 -2.61
CA GLU A 174 -4.11 8.95 -3.99
C GLU A 174 -4.47 10.40 -4.29
N LYS A 175 -4.38 10.77 -5.57
CA LYS A 175 -4.68 12.11 -6.09
C LYS A 175 -6.05 12.65 -5.68
N GLU A 176 -7.03 11.76 -5.50
CA GLU A 176 -8.38 12.11 -5.08
C GLU A 176 -8.45 12.61 -3.63
N LYS A 177 -7.51 12.19 -2.78
CA LYS A 177 -7.45 12.60 -1.37
C LYS A 177 -6.33 13.56 -1.05
N LEU A 178 -5.19 13.41 -1.72
CA LEU A 178 -3.98 14.17 -1.47
C LEU A 178 -3.46 14.74 -2.79
N ARG A 179 -3.52 16.07 -2.91
CA ARG A 179 -3.02 16.80 -4.06
C ARG A 179 -1.91 17.76 -3.64
N PHE A 180 -0.83 17.77 -4.40
CA PHE A 180 0.21 18.77 -4.25
C PHE A 180 -0.22 20.05 -4.95
N VAL A 181 -0.23 21.17 -4.22
CA VAL A 181 -0.67 22.48 -4.74
C VAL A 181 0.54 23.31 -5.11
N GLU A 182 1.43 23.53 -4.16
CA GLU A 182 2.64 24.33 -4.30
C GLU A 182 3.81 23.58 -3.67
N ILE A 183 4.97 23.65 -4.32
CA ILE A 183 6.23 23.12 -3.84
C ILE A 183 7.30 24.15 -4.15
N ASN A 184 8.04 24.59 -3.14
CA ASN A 184 9.23 25.42 -3.32
C ASN A 184 10.53 24.67 -2.97
N ALA A 185 10.42 23.39 -2.60
CA ALA A 185 11.57 22.54 -2.33
C ALA A 185 12.19 21.96 -3.62
N ASP A 186 13.53 21.91 -3.65
CA ASP A 186 14.34 21.43 -4.77
C ASP A 186 14.63 19.92 -4.70
N LYS A 187 14.49 19.31 -3.51
CA LYS A 187 14.88 17.90 -3.27
C LYS A 187 14.11 17.28 -2.11
N VAL A 188 14.02 15.94 -2.11
CA VAL A 188 13.43 15.14 -1.04
C VAL A 188 14.54 14.38 -0.32
N ILE A 189 14.57 14.45 1.00
CA ILE A 189 15.53 13.74 1.86
C ILE A 189 14.78 12.78 2.75
N ALA A 190 14.91 11.49 2.48
CA ALA A 190 14.31 10.41 3.25
C ALA A 190 15.28 9.95 4.35
N VAL A 191 14.95 10.17 5.61
CA VAL A 191 15.79 9.88 6.78
C VAL A 191 15.28 8.64 7.50
N GLU A 192 16.15 7.67 7.78
CA GLU A 192 15.78 6.44 8.48
C GLU A 192 15.49 6.64 9.96
N THR A 193 16.43 7.28 10.67
CA THR A 193 16.41 7.41 12.13
C THR A 193 15.68 8.68 12.58
N GLY A 194 14.73 8.49 13.51
CA GLY A 194 13.95 9.61 14.07
C GLY A 194 14.81 10.66 14.75
N GLY A 195 15.86 10.24 15.47
CA GLY A 195 16.77 11.19 16.11
C GLY A 195 17.50 12.10 15.12
N MET A 196 17.86 11.60 13.95
CA MET A 196 18.46 12.43 12.89
C MET A 196 17.41 13.35 12.25
N PHE A 197 16.20 12.84 12.02
CA PHE A 197 15.08 13.63 11.51
C PHE A 197 14.76 14.81 12.44
N ASP A 198 14.56 14.53 13.74
CA ASP A 198 14.24 15.56 14.73
C ASP A 198 15.36 16.61 14.82
N ARG A 199 16.64 16.18 14.73
CA ARG A 199 17.79 17.11 14.70
C ARG A 199 17.84 17.98 13.44
N LEU A 200 17.49 17.44 12.28
CA LEU A 200 17.44 18.22 11.04
C LEU A 200 16.34 19.28 11.08
N VAL A 201 15.20 18.92 11.66
CA VAL A 201 14.06 19.82 11.90
C VAL A 201 14.43 20.92 12.90
N GLU A 202 15.05 20.58 14.03
CA GLU A 202 15.55 21.58 15.00
C GLU A 202 16.51 22.60 14.36
N ASN A 203 17.35 22.15 13.42
CA ASN A 203 18.31 23.00 12.73
C ASN A 203 17.72 23.77 11.53
N ARG A 204 16.42 23.60 11.25
CA ARG A 204 15.70 24.15 10.10
C ARG A 204 16.42 23.89 8.78
N PHE A 205 16.86 22.64 8.60
CA PHE A 205 17.60 22.24 7.41
C PHE A 205 16.72 22.28 6.15
N ASP A 206 15.43 22.04 6.31
CA ASP A 206 14.40 22.20 5.30
C ASP A 206 14.39 23.61 4.70
N GLU A 207 14.44 24.66 5.53
CA GLU A 207 14.48 26.06 5.07
C GLU A 207 15.82 26.42 4.39
N LYS A 208 16.93 25.96 4.97
CA LYS A 208 18.28 26.32 4.48
C LYS A 208 18.62 25.68 3.14
N SER A 209 18.07 24.50 2.88
CA SER A 209 18.44 23.66 1.74
C SER A 209 17.30 23.47 0.73
N ASN A 210 16.16 24.13 0.96
CA ASN A 210 14.90 23.97 0.20
C ASN A 210 14.59 22.49 0.00
N SER A 211 14.43 21.75 1.10
CA SER A 211 14.29 20.29 1.03
C SER A 211 13.09 19.77 1.80
N ILE A 212 12.41 18.77 1.24
CA ILE A 212 11.36 18.01 1.91
C ILE A 212 12.00 16.88 2.71
N LEU A 213 11.94 16.95 4.03
CA LEU A 213 12.38 15.90 4.94
C LEU A 213 11.25 14.86 5.12
N VAL A 214 11.57 13.58 4.92
CA VAL A 214 10.63 12.46 5.09
C VAL A 214 11.22 11.44 6.06
N HIS A 215 10.54 11.17 7.17
CA HIS A 215 11.00 10.21 8.18
C HIS A 215 10.50 8.79 7.90
N LEU A 216 11.36 7.87 7.48
CA LEU A 216 11.00 6.50 7.09
C LEU A 216 10.62 5.59 8.28
N LYS A 217 11.08 5.88 9.51
CA LYS A 217 10.90 5.05 10.72
C LYS A 217 11.34 3.59 10.51
N GLY A 218 12.55 3.38 9.97
CA GLY A 218 13.03 2.05 9.60
C GLY A 218 12.41 1.57 8.28
N GLN A 219 11.69 0.43 8.29
CA GLN A 219 11.10 -0.11 7.06
C GLN A 219 9.90 0.73 6.63
N PRO A 220 9.95 1.40 5.46
CA PRO A 220 8.94 2.38 5.11
C PRO A 220 7.61 1.71 4.74
N ALA A 221 6.56 2.21 5.37
CA ALA A 221 5.18 1.86 5.04
C ALA A 221 4.90 2.08 3.54
N ARG A 222 3.89 1.38 3.02
CA ARG A 222 3.49 1.48 1.60
C ARG A 222 3.07 2.91 1.23
N SER A 223 2.33 3.59 2.12
CA SER A 223 1.92 4.99 1.95
C SER A 223 3.14 5.92 1.81
N THR A 224 4.16 5.76 2.67
CA THR A 224 5.42 6.51 2.59
C THR A 224 6.15 6.29 1.27
N ARG A 225 6.31 5.04 0.84
CA ARG A 225 6.97 4.71 -0.43
C ARG A 225 6.25 5.33 -1.62
N ARG A 226 4.92 5.24 -1.62
CA ARG A 226 4.09 5.78 -2.70
C ARG A 226 4.09 7.31 -2.71
N PHE A 227 4.10 7.94 -1.54
CA PHE A 227 4.27 9.40 -1.41
C PHE A 227 5.59 9.86 -2.02
N ILE A 228 6.71 9.21 -1.68
CA ILE A 228 8.04 9.52 -2.24
C ILE A 228 8.06 9.30 -3.77
N LYS A 229 7.47 8.20 -4.26
CA LYS A 229 7.35 7.92 -5.69
C LYS A 229 6.56 9.01 -6.42
N ARG A 230 5.43 9.45 -5.85
CA ARG A 230 4.63 10.56 -6.41
C ARG A 230 5.41 11.88 -6.44
N LEU A 231 6.17 12.19 -5.39
CA LEU A 231 7.04 13.38 -5.40
C LEU A 231 8.10 13.30 -6.51
N ASN A 232 8.66 12.11 -6.76
CA ASN A 232 9.62 11.92 -7.83
C ASN A 232 8.99 11.98 -9.24
N GLU A 233 7.87 11.28 -9.47
CA GLU A 233 7.26 11.18 -10.80
C GLU A 233 6.41 12.39 -11.19
N GLU A 234 5.65 12.97 -10.24
CA GLU A 234 4.76 14.11 -10.54
C GLU A 234 5.52 15.44 -10.53
N LEU A 235 6.55 15.55 -9.69
CA LEU A 235 7.26 16.81 -9.47
C LEU A 235 8.72 16.78 -9.94
N ASN A 236 9.21 15.64 -10.43
CA ASN A 236 10.61 15.45 -10.85
C ASN A 236 11.64 15.82 -9.78
N LEU A 237 11.27 15.73 -8.50
CA LEU A 237 12.18 16.05 -7.41
C LEU A 237 13.19 14.91 -7.20
N PRO A 238 14.50 15.21 -7.08
CA PRO A 238 15.50 14.22 -6.73
C PRO A 238 15.27 13.73 -5.30
N VAL A 239 15.23 12.40 -5.15
CA VAL A 239 15.06 11.73 -3.86
C VAL A 239 16.42 11.23 -3.37
N ILE A 240 16.83 11.74 -2.21
CA ILE A 240 18.06 11.38 -1.51
C ILE A 240 17.66 10.56 -0.28
N VAL A 241 18.27 9.39 -0.11
CA VAL A 241 18.00 8.53 1.05
C VAL A 241 19.20 8.61 1.99
N PHE A 242 18.93 8.95 3.24
CA PHE A 242 19.90 9.07 4.32
C PHE A 242 19.63 7.97 5.35
N THR A 243 20.45 6.93 5.29
CA THR A 243 20.35 5.73 6.12
C THR A 243 21.71 5.40 6.72
N ASP A 244 21.74 4.58 7.76
CA ASP A 244 22.99 4.15 8.38
C ASP A 244 23.79 3.19 7.46
N GLY A 245 25.07 2.98 7.77
CA GLY A 245 26.00 2.18 6.95
C GLY A 245 25.83 0.67 7.06
N ASP A 246 24.62 0.18 7.32
CA ASP A 246 24.35 -1.23 7.63
C ASP A 246 23.61 -1.98 6.50
N PRO A 247 23.74 -3.32 6.41
CA PRO A 247 22.99 -4.13 5.44
C PRO A 247 21.46 -3.98 5.54
N TRP A 248 20.94 -3.68 6.74
CA TRP A 248 19.50 -3.42 6.96
C TRP A 248 19.06 -2.08 6.35
N SER A 249 19.86 -1.04 6.54
CA SER A 249 19.69 0.27 5.92
C SER A 249 19.77 0.21 4.40
N TYR A 250 20.67 -0.61 3.83
CA TYR A 250 20.70 -0.85 2.39
C TYR A 250 19.41 -1.50 1.87
N ARG A 251 18.77 -2.35 2.67
CA ARG A 251 17.46 -2.93 2.35
C ARG A 251 16.35 -1.89 2.36
N ILE A 252 16.42 -0.90 3.26
CA ILE A 252 15.49 0.23 3.31
C ILE A 252 15.66 1.09 2.06
N TYR A 253 16.90 1.44 1.71
CA TYR A 253 17.21 2.11 0.45
C TYR A 253 16.65 1.35 -0.76
N ALA A 254 16.93 0.04 -0.85
CA ALA A 254 16.43 -0.78 -1.95
C ALA A 254 14.90 -0.83 -2.02
N SER A 255 14.22 -0.80 -0.87
CA SER A 255 12.76 -0.79 -0.79
C SER A 255 12.14 0.54 -1.26
N VAL A 256 12.85 1.65 -1.09
CA VAL A 256 12.44 2.98 -1.60
C VAL A 256 12.78 3.12 -3.08
N ALA A 257 14.00 2.74 -3.49
CA ALA A 257 14.52 2.94 -4.84
C ALA A 257 13.92 1.97 -5.88
N TYR A 258 13.77 0.69 -5.54
CA TYR A 258 13.34 -0.37 -6.48
C TYR A 258 11.95 -0.93 -6.14
N GLY A 259 11.32 -0.41 -5.08
CA GLY A 259 10.11 -0.98 -4.48
C GLY A 259 10.41 -2.23 -3.65
N ALA A 260 9.53 -2.55 -2.69
CA ALA A 260 9.67 -3.79 -1.93
C ALA A 260 9.34 -5.00 -2.83
N ILE A 261 10.10 -6.07 -2.64
CA ILE A 261 9.92 -7.39 -3.26
C ILE A 261 8.45 -7.90 -3.15
N LYS A 262 7.75 -7.57 -2.06
CA LYS A 262 6.33 -7.91 -1.84
C LYS A 262 5.33 -7.05 -2.62
N THR A 263 5.76 -5.89 -3.13
CA THR A 263 4.92 -4.92 -3.86
C THR A 263 5.20 -4.95 -5.37
N ALA A 264 5.97 -5.94 -5.85
CA ALA A 264 6.39 -6.11 -7.23
C ALA A 264 5.25 -6.27 -8.26
N HIS A 265 4.00 -6.44 -7.81
CA HIS A 265 2.81 -6.47 -8.68
C HIS A 265 2.26 -5.07 -8.98
N ILE A 266 2.64 -4.07 -8.19
CA ILE A 266 2.10 -2.70 -8.21
C ILE A 266 3.16 -1.70 -8.71
N SER A 267 4.34 -2.17 -9.10
CA SER A 267 5.45 -1.29 -9.50
C SER A 267 5.16 -0.44 -10.77
N GLU A 268 4.17 -0.82 -11.58
CA GLU A 268 3.69 -0.06 -12.75
C GLU A 268 2.60 0.99 -12.44
N TYR A 269 2.11 1.10 -11.20
CA TYR A 269 1.10 2.09 -10.76
C TYR A 269 1.61 3.06 -9.68
#